data_AF-K8X798-F1
#
_entry.id   AF-K8X798-F1
#
_cell.length_a   1.000
_cell.length_b   1.000
_cell.length_c   1.000
_cell.angle_alpha   90.00
_cell.angle_beta   90.00
_cell.angle_gamma   90.00
#
_symmetry.space_group_name_H-M   'P 1'
#
loop_
_entity.id
_entity.type
_entity.pdbx_description
1 polymer ?
#
loop_
_entity_poly.entity_id
_entity_poly.type
_entity_poly.pdbx_seq_one_letter_code
_entity_poly.pdbx_strand_id
1 'polypeptide(L)' 'MPETDTAELVDFERRWYRLGGGPADDIETEFGLPPATFFRRLEDLLETDPPETLTPSEASAMLRVCRRRLWLDE' A
#
# COMPACT_ATOMS: atom_id res chain seq x y z
N MET A 1 3.21 -4.06 -20.75
CA MET A 1 3.17 -4.70 -19.43
C MET A 1 2.26 -3.81 -18.61
N PRO A 2 1.18 -4.25 -17.95
CA PRO A 2 0.45 -3.33 -17.11
C PRO A 2 1.38 -2.92 -15.98
N GLU A 3 1.92 -1.72 -16.10
CA GLU A 3 2.43 -0.92 -15.00
C GLU A 3 1.26 -0.84 -14.04
N THR A 4 1.24 -1.68 -12.98
CA THR A 4 0.23 -1.53 -11.92
C THR A 4 0.27 -0.07 -11.51
N ASP A 5 -0.80 0.66 -11.81
CA ASP A 5 -0.77 2.10 -11.71
C ASP A 5 -0.64 2.40 -10.22
N THR A 6 0.36 3.19 -9.84
CA THR A 6 0.65 3.49 -8.45
C THR A 6 -0.57 4.11 -7.74
N ALA A 7 -1.51 4.70 -8.50
CA ALA A 7 -2.81 5.12 -7.99
C ALA A 7 -3.71 3.95 -7.53
N GLU A 8 -3.66 2.78 -8.17
CA GLU A 8 -4.45 1.60 -7.76
C GLU A 8 -3.98 1.04 -6.43
N LEU A 9 -2.66 1.03 -6.18
CA LEU A 9 -2.09 0.62 -4.89
C LEU A 9 -2.60 1.52 -3.76
N VAL A 10 -2.64 2.83 -4.03
CA VAL A 10 -3.12 3.83 -3.07
C VAL A 10 -4.62 3.75 -2.86
N ASP A 11 -5.42 3.58 -3.91
CA ASP A 11 -6.88 3.46 -3.79
C ASP A 11 -7.28 2.22 -2.98
N PHE A 12 -6.59 1.10 -3.25
CA PHE A 12 -6.76 -0.13 -2.47
C PHE A 12 -6.42 0.12 -1.00
N GLU A 13 -5.22 0.63 -0.70
CA GLU A 13 -4.87 0.90 0.71
C GLU A 13 -5.80 1.95 1.34
N ARG A 14 -6.33 2.90 0.57
CA ARG A 14 -7.29 3.89 1.07
C ARG A 14 -8.62 3.28 1.51
N ARG A 15 -9.03 2.14 0.94
CA ARG A 15 -10.19 1.38 1.42
C ARG A 15 -9.90 0.66 2.73
N TRP A 16 -8.65 0.28 2.97
CA TRP A 16 -8.27 -0.60 4.08
C TRP A 16 -7.47 0.05 5.21
N TYR A 17 -6.91 1.27 5.02
CA TYR A 17 -6.06 1.91 6.03
C TYR A 17 -6.78 2.12 7.36
N ARG A 18 -8.10 2.37 7.32
CA ARG A 18 -8.94 2.51 8.53
C ARG A 18 -9.07 1.21 9.33
N LEU A 19 -8.88 0.06 8.69
CA LEU A 19 -8.90 -1.27 9.31
C LEU A 19 -7.49 -1.76 9.66
N GLY A 20 -6.45 -0.96 9.40
CA GLY A 20 -5.06 -1.34 9.61
C GLY A 20 -4.36 -1.98 8.41
N GLY A 21 -4.89 -1.74 7.20
CA GLY A 21 -4.28 -2.14 5.93
C GLY A 21 -5.02 -3.25 5.21
N GLY A 22 -4.74 -3.36 3.91
CA GLY A 22 -5.27 -4.40 3.04
C GLY A 22 -4.94 -5.82 3.52
N PRO A 23 -5.90 -6.76 3.49
CA PRO A 23 -5.61 -8.16 3.76
C PRO A 23 -4.71 -8.73 2.65
N ALA A 24 -3.72 -9.53 3.04
CA ALA A 24 -2.75 -10.14 2.13
C ALA A 24 -3.41 -10.97 1.03
N ASP A 25 -4.46 -11.71 1.38
CA ASP A 25 -5.21 -12.58 0.47
C ASP A 25 -5.89 -11.81 -0.68
N ASP A 26 -6.50 -10.66 -0.40
CA ASP A 26 -7.06 -9.79 -1.44
C ASP A 26 -5.96 -9.15 -2.29
N ILE A 27 -4.82 -8.76 -1.70
CA ILE A 27 -3.69 -8.19 -2.48
C ILE A 27 -3.18 -9.21 -3.49
N GLU A 28 -2.95 -10.45 -3.05
CA GLU A 28 -2.49 -11.53 -3.92
C GLU A 28 -3.54 -11.88 -5.00
N THR A 29 -4.83 -11.80 -4.66
CA THR A 29 -5.94 -12.06 -5.59
C THR A 29 -6.14 -10.95 -6.62
N GLU A 30 -6.12 -9.68 -6.22
CA GLU A 30 -6.31 -8.53 -7.12
C GLU A 30 -5.07 -8.26 -7.97
N PHE A 31 -3.89 -8.22 -7.33
CA PHE A 31 -2.67 -7.77 -7.97
C PHE A 31 -1.76 -8.92 -8.43
N GLY A 32 -2.02 -10.16 -8.00
CA GLY A 32 -1.21 -11.32 -8.38
C GLY A 32 0.22 -11.27 -7.84
N LEU A 33 0.45 -10.50 -6.78
CA LEU A 33 1.77 -10.25 -6.22
C LEU A 33 1.76 -10.38 -4.69
N PRO A 34 2.87 -10.84 -4.09
CA PRO A 34 2.92 -11.06 -2.66
C PRO A 34 2.75 -9.74 -1.90
N PRO A 35 2.10 -9.78 -0.72
CA PRO A 35 1.78 -8.59 0.06
C PRO A 35 3.04 -7.76 0.40
N ALA A 36 4.17 -8.41 0.69
CA ALA A 36 5.43 -7.71 0.93
C ALA A 36 5.89 -6.87 -0.29
N THR A 37 5.69 -7.36 -1.53
CA THR A 37 6.01 -6.60 -2.74
C THR A 37 5.05 -5.42 -2.94
N PHE A 38 3.76 -5.63 -2.63
CA PHE A 38 2.76 -4.56 -2.66
C PHE A 38 3.12 -3.44 -1.70
N PHE A 39 3.31 -3.76 -0.41
CA PHE A 39 3.61 -2.77 0.63
C PHE A 39 4.93 -2.06 0.37
N ARG A 40 5.94 -2.74 -0.18
CA ARG A 40 7.22 -2.10 -0.55
C ARG A 40 7.06 -1.10 -1.70
N ARG A 41 6.24 -1.40 -2.70
CA ARG A 41 5.95 -0.45 -3.79
C ARG A 41 5.13 0.73 -3.31
N LEU A 42 4.14 0.47 -2.45
CA LEU A 42 3.32 1.52 -1.87
C LEU A 42 4.14 2.44 -0.95
N GLU A 43 5.05 1.90 -0.15
CA GLU A 43 6.00 2.68 0.65
C GLU A 43 6.87 3.59 -0.24
N ASP A 44 7.51 3.03 -1.27
CA ASP A 44 8.36 3.78 -2.21
C ASP A 44 7.60 4.92 -2.90
N LEU A 45 6.35 4.67 -3.32
CA LEU A 45 5.47 5.69 -3.88
C LEU A 45 5.16 6.79 -2.85
N LEU A 46 4.73 6.42 -1.65
CA LEU A 46 4.36 7.37 -0.60
C LEU A 46 5.55 8.23 -0.15
N GLU A 47 6.77 7.71 -0.25
CA GLU A 47 8.01 8.43 0.07
C GLU A 47 8.52 9.29 -1.10
N THR A 48 8.38 8.84 -2.34
CA THR A 48 8.93 9.51 -3.54
C THR A 48 7.96 10.53 -4.14
N ASP A 49 6.72 10.10 -4.40
CA ASP A 49 5.69 10.91 -5.06
C ASP A 49 4.31 10.51 -4.54
N PRO A 50 3.92 10.97 -3.33
CA PRO A 50 2.59 10.70 -2.82
C PRO A 50 1.56 11.40 -3.71
N PRO A 51 0.51 10.69 -4.19
CA PRO A 51 -0.47 11.30 -5.06
C PRO A 51 -1.17 12.48 -4.38
N GLU A 52 -1.46 13.53 -5.14
CA GLU A 52 -2.03 14.79 -4.65
C GLU A 52 -3.40 14.62 -3.95
N THR A 53 -4.06 13.48 -4.19
CA THR A 53 -5.33 13.08 -3.59
C THR A 53 -5.19 12.56 -2.15
N LEU A 54 -3.98 12.22 -1.71
CA LEU A 54 -3.68 11.78 -0.36
C LEU A 54 -3.30 12.97 0.53
N THR A 55 -3.93 13.05 1.69
CA THR A 55 -3.44 13.96 2.73
C THR A 55 -2.16 13.42 3.36
N PRO A 56 -1.25 14.29 3.85
CA PRO A 56 -0.02 13.85 4.52
C PRO A 56 -0.31 13.00 5.78
N SER A 57 -1.47 13.15 6.41
CA SER A 57 -1.92 12.27 7.50
C SER A 57 -2.30 10.87 7.01
N GLU A 58 -3.03 10.75 5.89
CA GLU A 58 -3.36 9.45 5.30
C GLU A 58 -2.09 8.73 4.84
N ALA A 59 -1.19 9.42 4.12
CA ALA A 59 0.09 8.87 3.69
C ALA A 59 0.94 8.36 4.87
N SER A 60 1.03 9.15 5.95
CA SER A 60 1.74 8.74 7.17
C SER A 60 1.09 7.53 7.87
N ALA A 61 -0.23 7.43 7.85
CA ALA A 61 -0.96 6.30 8.41
C ALA A 61 -0.72 5.01 7.59
N MET A 62 -0.78 5.12 6.26
CA MET A 62 -0.48 4.03 5.33
C MET A 62 0.96 3.55 5.46
N LEU A 63 1.93 4.47 5.54
CA LEU A 63 3.34 4.14 5.78
C LEU A 63 3.56 3.36 7.08
N ARG A 64 2.87 3.74 8.17
CA ARG A 64 2.94 2.98 9.42
C ARG A 64 2.41 1.56 9.28
N VAL A 65 1.34 1.38 8.52
CA VAL A 65 0.74 0.07 8.23
C VAL A 65 1.69 -0.76 7.39
N CYS A 66 2.20 -0.22 6.28
CA CYS A 66 3.18 -0.85 5.40
C CYS A 66 4.39 -1.34 6.20
N ARG A 67 5.02 -0.45 6.98
CA ARG A 67 6.17 -0.79 7.81
C ARG A 67 5.86 -1.86 8.84
N ARG A 68 4.72 -1.77 9.52
CA ARG A 68 4.30 -2.78 10.51
C ARG A 68 4.09 -4.14 9.86
N ARG A 69 3.49 -4.20 8.67
CA ARG A 69 3.25 -5.44 7.93
C ARG A 69 4.56 -6.04 7.42
N LEU A 70 5.44 -5.23 6.85
CA LEU A 70 6.77 -5.64 6.42
C LEU A 70 7.61 -6.19 7.58
N TRP A 71 7.51 -5.59 8.78
CA TRP A 71 8.20 -6.06 9.98
C TRP A 71 7.63 -7.35 10.60
N LEU A 72 6.33 -7.60 10.46
CA LEU A 72 5.68 -8.78 11.02
C LEU A 72 5.91 -10.05 10.19
N ASP A 73 6.39 -9.90 8.96
CA ASP A 73 6.69 -10.99 8.02
C ASP A 73 8.17 -11.40 8.03
N GLU A 74 9.02 -10.79 8.89
CA GLU A 74 10.43 -11.18 9.13
C GLU A 74 10.62 -12.20 10.27
#